data_AF-A0A371Q7P5-F1
#
_entry.id   AF-A0A371Q7P5-F1
#
_cell.length_a   1.000
_cell.length_b   1.000
_cell.length_c   1.000
_cell.angle_alpha   90.00
_cell.angle_beta   90.00
_cell.angle_gamma   90.00
#
_symmetry.space_group_name_H-M   'P 1'
#
loop_
_entity.id
_entity.type
_entity.pdbx_description
1 polymer ?
#
loop_
_entity_poly.entity_id
_entity_poly.type
_entity_poly.pdbx_seq_one_letter_code
_entity_poly.pdbx_strand_id
1 'polypeptide(L)' 'MRVLVVTAVAAERDAVCAAAGTCEEAVLPGGYALRRASARPVALDVLAAGVGPAA' A
#
# COMPACT_ATOMS: atom_id res chain seq x y z
N MET A 1 5.89 -14.62 -2.86
CA MET A 1 6.66 -13.57 -2.15
C MET A 1 5.73 -12.40 -1.88
N ARG A 2 5.91 -11.67 -0.77
CA ARG A 2 5.09 -10.51 -0.43
C ARG A 2 5.98 -9.30 -0.21
N VAL A 3 5.61 -8.16 -0.78
CA VAL A 3 6.38 -6.91 -0.70
C VAL A 3 5.49 -5.83 -0.11
N LEU A 4 6.03 -5.08 0.85
CA LEU A 4 5.42 -3.86 1.36
C LEU A 4 6.03 -2.66 0.62
N VAL A 5 5.19 -1.89 -0.06
CA VAL A 5 5.54 -0.62 -0.69
C VAL A 5 5.06 0.50 0.23
N VAL A 6 5.99 1.30 0.75
CA VAL A 6 5.68 2.45 1.60
C VAL A 6 5.88 3.71 0.79
N THR A 7 4.85 4.54 0.74
CA THR A 7 4.85 5.83 0.04
C THR A 7 4.64 6.97 1.02
N ALA A 8 5.02 8.18 0.60
CA ALA A 8 4.86 9.36 1.43
C ALA A 8 3.40 9.84 1.42
N VAL A 9 2.72 9.76 0.27
CA VAL A 9 1.36 10.28 0.12
C VAL A 9 0.37 9.22 -0.39
N ALA A 10 -0.91 9.41 -0.07
CA ALA A 10 -1.98 8.49 -0.47
C ALA A 10 -2.12 8.34 -1.99
N ALA A 11 -1.87 9.43 -2.74
CA ALA A 11 -1.93 9.41 -4.20
C ALA A 11 -0.89 8.46 -4.83
N GLU A 12 0.32 8.38 -4.27
CA GLU A 12 1.37 7.45 -4.72
C GLU A 12 0.96 6.00 -4.44
N ARG A 13 0.43 5.73 -3.24
CA ARG A 13 -0.10 4.40 -2.87
C ARG A 13 -1.18 3.96 -3.86
N ASP A 14 -2.10 4.86 -4.19
CA ASP A 14 -3.21 4.57 -5.08
C ASP A 14 -2.73 4.38 -6.53
N ALA A 15 -1.70 5.10 -6.98
CA ALA A 15 -1.07 4.87 -8.28
C ALA A 15 -0.37 3.50 -8.38
N VAL A 16 0.37 3.10 -7.34
CA VAL A 16 0.98 1.76 -7.27
C VAL A 16 -0.10 0.68 -7.29
N CYS A 17 -1.17 0.87 -6.52
CA CYS A 17 -2.29 -0.04 -6.51
C CYS A 17 -2.96 -0.15 -7.90
N ALA A 18 -3.22 0.98 -8.58
CA ALA A 18 -3.80 0.99 -9.92
C ALA A 18 -2.92 0.23 -10.93
N ALA A 19 -1.60 0.35 -10.82
CA ALA A 19 -0.66 -0.40 -11.66
C ALA A 19 -0.64 -1.90 -11.33
N ALA A 20 -0.92 -2.28 -10.08
CA ALA A 20 -0.98 -3.67 -9.63
C ALA A 20 -2.30 -4.39 -10.00
N GLY A 21 -3.32 -3.65 -10.44
CA GLY A 21 -4.63 -4.18 -10.79
C GLY A 21 -5.63 -4.06 -9.63
N THR A 22 -6.35 -5.15 -9.33
CA THR A 22 -7.34 -5.14 -8.24
C THR A 22 -6.65 -5.11 -6.88
N CYS A 23 -6.93 -4.07 -6.09
CA CYS A 23 -6.57 -4.05 -4.68
C CYS A 23 -7.79 -3.98 -3.77
N GLU A 24 -7.68 -4.65 -2.64
CA GLU A 24 -8.60 -4.50 -1.51
C GLU A 24 -8.05 -3.48 -0.53
N GLU A 25 -8.94 -2.77 0.16
CA GLU A 25 -8.56 -1.88 1.26
C GLU A 25 -8.64 -2.62 2.59
N ALA A 26 -7.65 -2.40 3.46
CA ALA A 26 -7.68 -2.83 4.85
C ALA A 26 -7.23 -1.67 5.74
N VAL A 27 -7.98 -1.41 6.81
CA VAL A 27 -7.58 -0.43 7.83
C VAL A 27 -6.71 -1.11 8.87
N LEU A 28 -5.54 -0.52 9.13
CA LEU A 28 -4.59 -0.98 10.14
C LEU A 28 -4.84 -0.26 11.48
N PRO A 29 -4.36 -0.84 12.60
CA PRO A 29 -4.24 -0.09 13.85
C PRO A 29 -3.49 1.22 13.63
N GLY A 30 -3.97 2.31 14.24
CA GLY A 30 -3.47 3.66 13.97
C GLY A 30 -4.19 4.38 12.82
N GLY A 31 -5.18 3.75 12.17
CA GLY A 31 -6.03 4.40 11.18
C GLY A 31 -5.43 4.45 9.77
N TYR A 32 -4.27 3.84 9.56
CA TYR A 32 -3.64 3.77 8.25
C TYR A 32 -4.43 2.88 7.29
N ALA A 33 -4.58 3.32 6.05
CA ALA A 33 -5.23 2.55 5.00
C ALA A 33 -4.19 1.81 4.14
N LEU A 34 -4.22 0.48 4.21
CA LEU A 34 -3.41 -0.44 3.42
C LEU A 34 -4.18 -0.86 2.15
N ARG A 35 -3.52 -0.80 0.99
CA ARG A 35 -4.03 -1.38 -0.27
C ARG A 35 -3.35 -2.72 -0.51
N ARG A 36 -4.11 -3.78 -0.74
CA ARG A 36 -3.59 -5.15 -0.92
C ARG A 36 -3.90 -5.67 -2.31
N ALA A 37 -2.85 -5.93 -3.10
CA ALA A 37 -2.96 -6.60 -4.39
C ALA A 37 -2.48 -8.05 -4.29
N SER A 38 -3.40 -9.00 -4.45
CA SER A 38 -3.11 -10.44 -4.40
C SER A 38 -2.73 -10.99 -5.77
N ALA A 39 -1.68 -10.43 -6.38
CA ALA A 39 -1.15 -10.89 -7.65
C ALA A 39 -0.11 -12.02 -7.49
N ARG A 40 0.10 -12.82 -8.55
CA ARG A 40 1.20 -13.79 -8.65
C ARG A 40 2.19 -13.33 -9.73
N PRO A 41 3.51 -13.54 -9.54
CA PRO A 41 4.15 -14.30 -8.45
C PRO A 41 4.40 -13.48 -7.16
N VAL A 42 4.15 -12.16 -7.19
CA VAL A 42 4.40 -11.24 -6.09
C VAL A 42 3.09 -10.58 -5.66
N ALA A 43 2.74 -10.73 -4.37
CA ALA A 43 1.66 -9.98 -3.75
C ALA A 43 2.21 -8.66 -3.19
N LEU A 44 1.45 -7.58 -3.34
CA LEU A 44 1.81 -6.25 -2.85
C LEU A 44 0.88 -5.83 -1.72
N ASP A 45 1.46 -5.28 -0.67
CA ASP A 45 0.77 -4.40 0.27
C ASP A 45 1.34 -2.99 0.07
N VAL A 46 0.48 -1.98 -0.04
CA VAL A 46 0.87 -0.60 -0.33
C VAL A 46 0.31 0.31 0.74
N LEU A 47 1.17 1.07 1.40
CA LEU A 47 0.85 1.93 2.54
C LEU A 47 1.35 3.34 2.27
N ALA A 48 0.51 4.35 2.53
CA ALA A 48 0.97 5.73 2.64
C ALA A 48 1.23 6.04 4.12
N ALA A 49 2.50 6.22 4.49
CA ALA A 49 2.91 6.45 5.87
C ALA A 49 3.10 7.94 6.19
N GLY A 50 3.30 8.81 5.18
CA GLY A 50 3.64 10.22 5.41
C GLY A 50 5.13 10.48 5.21
N VAL A 51 5.57 11.70 5.54
CA VAL A 51 6.96 12.14 5.38
C VAL A 51 7.62 12.24 6.75
N GLY A 52 8.75 11.56 6.92
CA GLY A 52 9.60 11.64 8.11
C GLY A 52 9.78 10.29 8.82
N PRO A 53 10.71 10.22 9.78
CA PRO A 53 11.07 8.97 10.45
C PRO A 53 10.02 8.45 11.44
N ALA A 54 9.05 9.28 11.82
CA ALA A 54 7.96 8.94 12.73
C ALA A 54 6.59 8.88 12.03
N ALA A 55 6.59 8.93 10.70
CA ALA A 55 5.40 8.86 9.87
C ALA A 55 4.98 7.39 9.66
#